data_AF-A0A6G3D996-F1
#
_entry.id   AF-A0A6G3D996-F1
#
_cell.length_a   1.000
_cell.length_b   1.000
_cell.length_c   1.000
_cell.angle_alpha   90.00
_cell.angle_beta   90.00
_cell.angle_gamma   90.00
#
_symmetry.space_group_name_H-M   'P 1'
#
loop_
_entity.id
_entity.type
_entity.pdbx_description
1 polymer ?
#
loop_
_entity_poly.entity_id
_entity_poly.type
_entity_poly.pdbx_seq_one_letter_code
_entity_poly.pdbx_strand_id
1 'polypeptide(L)'
;MTRRLAQVAKKVGVSEATVSRVLNGKPGVSEATRQSVLSALDVLGYERPTQLRGERARLVGLVLPELQNPIFPAFAEVIGGALAQQGLTPVLCTQTKGGVSEADYVELLLQQQVSGVVFAGGLFAQADAPHDHYRLLAERNIPVV
;
A
#
# COMPACT_ATOMS: atom_id res chain seq x y z
N MET A 1 -4.33 11.99 20.34
CA MET A 1 -5.11 10.83 19.83
C MET A 1 -6.35 10.52 20.67
N THR A 2 -6.27 10.55 22.00
CA THR A 2 -7.37 10.23 22.97
C THR A 2 -8.65 11.05 22.74
N ARG A 3 -8.53 12.34 22.41
CA ARG A 3 -9.70 13.20 22.14
C ARG A 3 -10.54 12.75 20.94
N ARG A 4 -9.91 12.09 19.95
CA ARG A 4 -10.58 11.58 18.74
C ARG A 4 -11.40 10.32 19.05
N LEU A 5 -10.82 9.39 19.82
CA LEU A 5 -11.49 8.17 20.24
C LEU A 5 -12.70 8.46 21.12
N ALA A 6 -12.54 9.39 22.09
CA ALA A 6 -13.62 9.82 22.97
C ALA A 6 -14.82 10.43 22.21
N GLN A 7 -14.55 11.20 21.15
CA GLN A 7 -15.61 11.82 20.33
C GLN A 7 -16.39 10.77 19.53
N VAL A 8 -15.69 9.83 18.88
CA VAL A 8 -16.33 8.74 18.13
C VAL A 8 -17.10 7.81 19.07
N ALA A 9 -16.51 7.46 20.22
CA ALA A 9 -17.12 6.67 21.28
C ALA A 9 -18.43 7.29 21.76
N LYS A 10 -18.43 8.60 22.05
CA LYS A 10 -19.63 9.35 22.47
C LYS A 10 -20.69 9.44 21.38
N LYS A 11 -20.30 9.55 20.11
CA LYS A 11 -21.23 9.63 18.97
C LYS A 11 -21.96 8.31 18.73
N VAL A 12 -21.28 7.19 18.93
CA VAL A 12 -21.80 5.83 18.66
C VAL A 12 -22.37 5.16 19.92
N GLY A 13 -22.07 5.69 21.11
CA GLY A 13 -22.53 5.14 22.38
C GLY A 13 -21.73 3.91 22.83
N VAL A 14 -20.44 3.85 22.49
CA VAL A 14 -19.54 2.73 22.86
C VAL A 14 -18.34 3.23 23.66
N SER A 15 -17.56 2.33 24.25
CA SER A 15 -16.33 2.69 24.95
C SER A 15 -15.19 3.03 23.98
N GLU A 16 -14.23 3.86 24.42
CA GLU A 16 -13.00 4.13 23.64
C GLU A 16 -12.23 2.84 23.31
N ALA A 17 -12.26 1.86 24.22
CA ALA A 17 -11.69 0.54 23.99
C ALA A 17 -12.37 -0.20 22.83
N THR A 18 -13.68 -0.04 22.66
CA THR A 18 -14.43 -0.62 21.53
C THR A 18 -14.06 0.05 20.22
N VAL A 19 -13.97 1.39 20.21
CA VAL A 19 -13.50 2.14 19.04
C VAL A 19 -12.08 1.73 18.67
N SER A 20 -11.18 1.62 19.65
CA SER A 20 -9.81 1.15 19.44
C SER A 20 -9.75 -0.27 18.87
N ARG A 21 -10.59 -1.19 19.36
CA ARG A 21 -10.69 -2.54 18.80
C ARG A 21 -11.15 -2.54 17.35
N VAL A 22 -12.15 -1.71 17.00
CA VAL A 22 -12.60 -1.52 15.62
C VAL A 22 -11.45 -1.02 14.76
N LEU A 23 -10.79 0.09 15.15
CA LEU A 23 -9.71 0.70 14.38
C LEU A 23 -8.52 -0.23 14.14
N ASN A 24 -8.20 -1.09 15.12
CA ASN A 24 -7.10 -2.03 15.07
C ASN A 24 -7.51 -3.44 14.56
N GLY A 25 -8.72 -3.59 14.03
CA GLY A 25 -9.20 -4.86 13.46
C GLY A 25 -9.30 -6.02 14.46
N LYS A 26 -9.39 -5.75 15.77
CA LYS A 26 -9.43 -6.80 16.80
C LYS A 26 -10.81 -7.50 16.82
N PRO A 27 -10.85 -8.82 17.10
CA PRO A 27 -12.11 -9.55 17.28
C PRO A 27 -12.84 -9.12 18.57
N GLY A 28 -14.11 -9.51 18.69
CA GLY A 28 -14.93 -9.22 19.88
C GLY A 28 -15.74 -7.92 19.80
N VAL A 29 -16.00 -7.41 18.59
CA VAL A 29 -16.97 -6.35 18.31
C VAL A 29 -17.94 -6.86 17.26
N SER A 30 -19.24 -6.68 17.46
CA SER A 30 -20.25 -7.07 16.46
C SER A 30 -20.11 -6.25 15.19
N GLU A 31 -20.45 -6.84 14.05
CA GLU A 31 -20.38 -6.14 12.75
C GLU A 31 -21.27 -4.91 12.71
N ALA A 32 -22.44 -4.94 13.34
CA ALA A 32 -23.32 -3.78 13.48
C ALA A 32 -22.62 -2.60 14.21
N THR A 33 -21.90 -2.89 15.30
CA THR A 33 -21.15 -1.87 16.05
C THR A 33 -19.94 -1.39 15.27
N ARG A 34 -19.23 -2.29 14.59
CA ARG A 34 -18.10 -1.96 13.71
C ARG A 34 -18.53 -0.98 12.62
N GLN A 35 -19.66 -1.24 11.95
CA GLN A 35 -20.19 -0.37 10.90
C GLN A 35 -20.62 1.00 11.44
N SER A 36 -21.19 1.04 12.64
CA SER A 36 -21.59 2.29 13.30
C SER A 36 -20.39 3.16 13.65
N VAL A 37 -19.31 2.55 14.15
CA VAL A 37 -18.03 3.23 14.43
C VAL A 37 -17.39 3.77 13.16
N LEU A 38 -17.34 2.96 12.10
CA LEU A 38 -16.80 3.38 10.80
C LEU A 38 -17.59 4.56 10.20
N SER A 39 -18.92 4.51 10.25
CA SER A 39 -19.78 5.57 9.74
C SER A 39 -19.59 6.88 10.54
N ALA A 40 -19.41 6.79 11.85
CA ALA A 40 -19.14 7.95 12.68
C ALA A 40 -17.76 8.58 12.39
N LEU A 41 -16.76 7.79 11.99
CA LEU A 41 -15.47 8.33 11.54
C LEU A 41 -15.64 9.16 10.27
N ASP A 42 -16.43 8.67 9.30
CA ASP A 42 -16.67 9.40 8.04
C ASP A 42 -17.39 10.73 8.29
N VAL A 43 -18.45 10.71 9.11
CA VAL A 43 -19.22 11.92 9.45
C VAL A 43 -18.36 12.97 10.16
N LEU A 44 -17.38 12.52 10.95
CA LEU A 44 -16.45 13.39 11.66
C LEU A 44 -15.22 13.78 10.81
N GLY A 45 -15.16 13.34 9.54
CA GLY A 45 -14.07 13.66 8.62
C GLY A 45 -12.75 12.98 8.98
N TYR A 46 -12.79 11.86 9.71
CA TYR A 46 -11.59 11.10 10.04
C TYR A 46 -11.28 10.08 8.96
N GLU A 47 -10.01 10.00 8.56
CA GLU A 47 -9.53 8.92 7.71
C GLU A 47 -9.72 7.56 8.41
N ARG A 48 -10.34 6.63 7.68
CA ARG A 48 -10.46 5.24 8.14
C ARG A 48 -9.06 4.61 8.20
N PRO A 49 -8.73 3.83 9.24
CA PRO A 49 -7.50 3.05 9.27
C PRO A 49 -7.40 2.17 8.04
N THR A 50 -6.29 2.29 7.31
CA THR A 50 -5.98 1.46 6.13
C THR A 50 -6.02 -0.04 6.45
N GLN A 51 -5.70 -0.43 7.68
CA GLN A 51 -5.71 -1.83 8.16
C GLN A 51 -7.10 -2.48 8.24
N LEU A 52 -8.19 -1.70 8.27
CA LEU A 52 -9.55 -2.25 8.34
C LEU A 52 -10.07 -2.76 7.00
N ARG A 53 -9.42 -2.38 5.90
CA ARG A 53 -9.60 -3.04 4.62
C ARG A 53 -8.56 -4.15 4.59
N GLY A 54 -8.99 -5.40 4.59
CA GLY A 54 -8.18 -6.51 4.07
C GLY A 54 -7.86 -6.37 2.57
N GLU A 55 -8.01 -5.16 2.00
CA GLU A 55 -7.59 -4.80 0.67
C GLU A 55 -6.11 -4.41 0.77
N ARG A 56 -5.29 -4.93 -0.14
CA ARG A 56 -3.91 -4.45 -0.32
C ARG A 56 -3.90 -2.93 -0.39
N ALA A 57 -2.81 -2.31 0.07
CA ALA A 57 -2.65 -0.88 -0.09
C ALA A 57 -2.86 -0.53 -1.56
N ARG A 58 -3.52 0.59 -1.87
CA ARG A 58 -3.72 1.08 -3.25
C ARG A 58 -2.41 1.61 -3.85
N LEU A 59 -1.29 1.01 -3.45
CA LEU A 59 0.06 1.31 -3.88
C LEU A 59 0.46 0.28 -4.93
N VAL A 60 1.10 0.75 -5.99
CA VAL A 60 1.75 -0.10 -6.99
C VAL A 60 3.21 0.30 -7.08
N GLY A 61 4.12 -0.64 -6.85
CA GLY A 61 5.54 -0.38 -7.02
C GLY A 61 5.86 -0.15 -8.49
N LEU A 62 6.58 0.91 -8.81
CA LEU A 62 7.08 1.18 -10.15
C LEU A 62 8.60 1.21 -10.10
N VAL A 63 9.22 0.11 -10.49
CA VAL A 63 10.67 -0.08 -10.50
C VAL A 63 11.23 0.38 -11.84
N LEU A 64 12.16 1.34 -11.78
CA LEU A 64 12.79 1.99 -12.92
C LEU A 64 14.32 1.90 -12.78
N PRO A 65 15.05 1.72 -13.89
CA PRO A 65 16.52 1.74 -13.87
C PRO A 65 17.09 3.08 -13.42
N GLU A 66 16.52 4.19 -13.88
CA GLU A 66 17.04 5.54 -13.60
C GLU A 66 16.01 6.62 -13.97
N LEU A 67 16.33 7.90 -13.77
CA LEU A 67 15.50 9.03 -14.21
C LEU A 67 16.25 10.03 -15.10
N GLN A 68 17.55 9.84 -15.33
CA GLN A 68 18.35 10.75 -16.14
C GLN A 68 18.07 10.56 -17.64
N ASN A 69 17.87 9.32 -18.08
CA ASN A 69 17.40 9.04 -19.43
C ASN A 69 15.90 9.36 -19.55
N PRO A 70 15.49 10.25 -20.47
CA PRO A 70 14.10 10.72 -20.57
C PRO A 70 13.07 9.64 -20.92
N ILE A 71 13.51 8.46 -21.38
CA ILE A 71 12.62 7.33 -21.67
C ILE A 71 11.89 6.85 -20.40
N PHE A 72 12.59 6.71 -19.27
CA PHE A 72 12.02 6.15 -18.05
C PHE A 72 11.04 7.10 -17.33
N PRO A 73 11.34 8.41 -17.17
CA PRO A 73 10.34 9.38 -16.70
C PRO A 73 9.10 9.43 -17.58
N ALA A 74 9.24 9.34 -18.92
CA ALA A 74 8.09 9.31 -19.82
C ALA A 74 7.22 8.06 -19.59
N PHE A 75 7.82 6.89 -19.37
CA PHE A 75 7.06 5.70 -18.96
C PHE A 75 6.40 5.88 -17.59
N ALA A 76 7.11 6.46 -16.62
CA ALA A 76 6.58 6.70 -15.29
C ALA A 76 5.36 7.63 -15.30
N GLU A 77 5.37 8.65 -16.14
CA GLU A 77 4.24 9.57 -16.33
C GLU A 77 3.02 8.84 -16.89
N VAL A 78 3.19 8.06 -17.96
CA VAL A 78 2.10 7.31 -18.60
C VAL A 78 1.53 6.23 -17.67
N ILE A 79 2.40 5.43 -17.04
CA ILE A 79 1.99 4.38 -16.10
C ILE A 79 1.33 5.00 -14.87
N GLY A 80 1.92 6.06 -14.31
CA GLY A 80 1.37 6.77 -13.16
C GLY A 80 -0.02 7.35 -13.44
N GLY A 81 -0.22 7.94 -14.63
CA GLY A 81 -1.53 8.41 -15.08
C GLY A 81 -2.56 7.28 -15.18
N ALA A 82 -2.19 6.15 -15.78
CA ALA A 82 -3.07 4.99 -15.90
C ALA A 82 -3.45 4.39 -14.53
N LEU A 83 -2.49 4.29 -13.60
CA LEU A 83 -2.73 3.83 -12.23
C LEU A 83 -3.66 4.78 -11.47
N ALA A 84 -3.43 6.10 -11.59
CA ALA A 84 -4.26 7.12 -10.94
C ALA A 84 -5.72 7.05 -11.39
N GLN A 85 -5.98 6.79 -12.68
CA GLN A 85 -7.34 6.59 -13.21
C GLN A 85 -8.07 5.39 -12.57
N GLN A 86 -7.33 4.40 -12.07
CA GLN A 86 -7.87 3.24 -11.35
C GLN A 86 -7.88 3.43 -9.83
N GLY A 87 -7.56 4.62 -9.33
CA GLY A 87 -7.45 4.91 -7.90
C GLY A 87 -6.27 4.20 -7.24
N LEU A 88 -5.23 3.88 -8.00
CA LEU A 88 -3.96 3.34 -7.54
C LEU A 88 -2.89 4.44 -7.53
N THR A 89 -1.97 4.37 -6.59
CA THR A 89 -0.88 5.32 -6.38
C THR A 89 0.45 4.65 -6.71
N PRO A 90 1.21 5.16 -7.69
CA PRO A 90 2.54 4.64 -7.98
C PRO A 90 3.52 4.99 -6.86
N VAL A 91 4.35 4.01 -6.47
CA VAL A 91 5.51 4.20 -5.59
C VAL A 91 6.75 4.03 -6.45
N LEU A 92 7.46 5.13 -6.68
CA LEU A 92 8.61 5.14 -7.57
C LEU A 92 9.84 4.54 -6.87
N CYS A 93 10.47 3.56 -7.52
CA CYS A 93 11.67 2.89 -7.05
C CYS A 93 12.73 2.98 -8.15
N THR A 94 13.81 3.73 -7.92
CA THR A 94 14.84 3.94 -8.94
C THR A 94 16.13 3.26 -8.54
N GLN A 95 16.73 2.47 -9.43
CA GLN A 95 18.05 1.95 -9.19
C GLN A 95 19.07 3.10 -9.19
N THR A 96 19.88 3.19 -8.14
CA THR A 96 20.98 4.15 -8.07
C THR A 96 22.26 3.36 -7.83
N LYS A 97 23.35 3.73 -8.52
CA LYS A 97 24.64 3.05 -8.33
C LYS A 97 25.07 3.20 -6.87
N GLY A 98 25.25 2.06 -6.19
CA GLY A 98 25.59 2.01 -4.76
C GLY A 98 24.42 2.31 -3.80
N GLY A 99 23.20 2.40 -4.33
CA GLY A 99 21.98 2.59 -3.54
C GLY A 99 21.26 1.27 -3.24
N VAL A 100 19.96 1.38 -2.98
CA VAL A 100 19.05 0.28 -2.67
C VAL A 100 18.98 -0.69 -3.85
N SER A 101 19.17 -1.99 -3.60
CA SER A 101 19.07 -3.01 -4.65
C SER A 101 17.63 -3.26 -5.04
N GLU A 102 17.42 -3.93 -6.18
CA GLU A 102 16.07 -4.31 -6.61
C GLU A 102 15.38 -5.24 -5.59
N ALA A 103 16.13 -6.16 -4.99
CA ALA A 103 15.63 -7.06 -3.95
C ALA A 103 15.16 -6.30 -2.70
N ASP A 104 15.93 -5.30 -2.25
CA ASP A 104 15.56 -4.45 -1.12
C ASP A 104 14.27 -3.66 -1.41
N TYR A 105 14.09 -3.19 -2.64
CA TYR A 105 12.85 -2.54 -3.06
C TYR A 105 11.66 -3.51 -3.01
N VAL A 106 11.83 -4.75 -3.49
CA VAL A 106 10.78 -5.76 -3.41
C VAL A 106 10.38 -6.01 -1.96
N GLU A 107 11.34 -6.16 -1.04
CA GLU A 107 11.05 -6.34 0.38
C GLU A 107 10.29 -5.15 0.97
N LEU A 108 10.72 -3.92 0.65
CA LEU A 108 10.05 -2.71 1.13
C LEU A 108 8.61 -2.62 0.60
N LEU A 109 8.39 -2.90 -0.69
CA LEU A 109 7.07 -2.87 -1.30
C LEU A 109 6.14 -3.91 -0.66
N LEU A 110 6.64 -5.10 -0.34
CA LEU A 110 5.88 -6.12 0.37
C LEU A 110 5.54 -5.71 1.81
N GLN A 111 6.45 -5.05 2.52
CA GLN A 111 6.17 -4.48 3.84
C GLN A 111 5.08 -3.40 3.77
N GLN A 112 5.03 -2.63 2.67
CA GLN A 112 3.97 -1.65 2.41
C GLN A 112 2.66 -2.25 1.85
N GLN A 113 2.57 -3.58 1.75
CA GLN A 113 1.39 -4.30 1.26
C GLN A 113 0.89 -3.81 -0.11
N VAL A 114 1.81 -3.60 -1.06
CA VAL A 114 1.45 -3.16 -2.42
C VAL A 114 0.45 -4.09 -3.10
N SER A 115 -0.38 -3.52 -3.96
CA SER A 115 -1.34 -4.23 -4.79
C SER A 115 -0.70 -4.95 -5.99
N GLY A 116 0.47 -4.50 -6.42
CA GLY A 116 1.22 -5.03 -7.57
C GLY A 116 2.56 -4.32 -7.74
N VAL A 117 3.39 -4.82 -8.64
CA VAL A 117 4.67 -4.22 -9.02
C VAL A 117 4.80 -4.18 -10.54
N VAL A 118 5.31 -3.08 -11.08
CA VAL A 118 5.64 -2.90 -12.50
C VAL A 118 7.14 -2.67 -12.62
N PHE A 119 7.80 -3.45 -13.46
CA PHE A 119 9.24 -3.32 -13.74
C PHE A 119 9.43 -2.74 -15.14
N ALA A 120 9.71 -1.44 -15.23
CA ALA A 120 10.01 -0.76 -16.49
C ALA A 120 11.52 -0.82 -16.77
N GLY A 121 12.03 -2.05 -16.88
CA GLY A 121 13.46 -2.38 -16.87
C GLY A 121 13.89 -2.85 -15.48
N GLY A 122 14.73 -3.89 -15.45
CA GLY A 122 15.17 -4.53 -14.21
C GLY A 122 16.17 -5.65 -14.48
N LEU A 123 16.62 -6.30 -13.41
CA LEU A 123 17.58 -7.40 -13.47
C LEU A 123 17.05 -8.62 -14.23
N PHE A 124 15.73 -8.75 -14.45
CA PHE A 124 15.13 -9.87 -15.18
C PHE A 124 15.73 -10.13 -16.57
N ALA A 125 16.26 -9.11 -17.24
CA ALA A 125 16.92 -9.26 -18.53
C ALA A 125 18.38 -9.76 -18.43
N GLN A 126 18.94 -9.83 -17.23
CA GLN A 126 20.31 -10.30 -16.95
C GLN A 126 20.26 -11.71 -16.37
N ALA A 127 20.59 -12.71 -17.20
CA ALA A 127 20.46 -14.12 -16.83
C ALA A 127 21.34 -14.56 -15.63
N ASP A 128 22.40 -13.81 -15.35
CA ASP A 128 23.34 -14.04 -14.25
C ASP A 128 22.99 -13.26 -12.97
N ALA A 129 21.94 -12.42 -13.00
CA ALA A 129 21.50 -11.68 -11.84
C ALA A 129 20.66 -12.54 -10.89
N PRO A 130 20.65 -12.26 -9.57
CA PRO A 130 19.74 -12.91 -8.65
C PRO A 130 18.28 -12.59 -9.02
N HIS A 131 17.42 -13.60 -8.97
CA HIS A 131 16.00 -13.50 -9.35
C HIS A 131 15.03 -13.95 -8.24
N ASP A 132 15.55 -14.25 -7.05
CA ASP A 132 14.75 -14.81 -5.94
C ASP A 132 13.66 -13.85 -5.47
N HIS A 133 13.88 -12.54 -5.55
CA HIS A 133 12.88 -11.52 -5.21
C HIS A 133 11.64 -11.57 -6.11
N TYR A 134 11.77 -11.97 -7.38
CA TYR A 134 10.60 -12.18 -8.24
C TYR A 134 9.79 -13.40 -7.82
N ARG A 135 10.45 -14.48 -7.37
CA ARG A 135 9.77 -15.66 -6.83
C ARG A 135 8.98 -15.31 -5.58
N LEU A 136 9.53 -14.45 -4.73
CA LEU A 136 8.89 -14.01 -3.50
C LEU A 136 7.60 -13.22 -3.79
N LEU A 137 7.57 -12.38 -4.84
CA LEU A 137 6.35 -11.73 -5.31
C LEU A 137 5.29 -12.75 -5.77
N ALA A 138 5.71 -13.78 -6.53
CA ALA A 138 4.82 -14.83 -7.01
C ALA A 138 4.23 -15.67 -5.86
N GLU A 139 5.05 -16.07 -4.88
CA GLU A 139 4.60 -16.80 -3.68
C GLU A 139 3.58 -16.02 -2.85
N ARG A 140 3.68 -14.68 -2.86
CA ARG A 140 2.74 -13.76 -2.19
C ARG A 140 1.53 -13.39 -3.05
N ASN A 141 1.39 -13.98 -4.25
CA ASN A 141 0.36 -13.69 -5.24
C ASN A 141 0.28 -12.19 -5.59
N ILE A 142 1.42 -11.51 -5.64
CA ILE A 142 1.50 -10.10 -6.06
C ILE A 142 1.60 -10.09 -7.60
N PRO A 143 0.66 -9.42 -8.31
CA PRO A 143 0.76 -9.23 -9.75
C PRO A 143 2.04 -8.48 -10.11
N VAL A 144 2.72 -8.96 -11.14
CA VAL A 144 3.94 -8.37 -11.69
C VAL A 144 3.74 -8.15 -13.18
N VAL A 145 4.15 -6.97 -13.68
CA VAL A 145 4.17 -6.60 -15.10
C VAL A 145 5.58 -6.17 -15.49
#